data_AF-A0A7S2L095-F1
#
_entry.id   AF-A0A7S2L095-F1
#
_cell.length_a   1.000
_cell.length_b   1.000
_cell.length_c   1.000
_cell.angle_alpha   90.00
_cell.angle_beta   90.00
_cell.angle_gamma   90.00
#
_symmetry.space_group_name_H-M   'P 1'
#
loop_
_entity.id
_entity.type
_entity.pdbx_description
1 polymer ?
#
loop_
_entity_poly.entity_id
_entity_poly.type
_entity_poly.pdbx_seq_one_letter_code
_entity_poly.pdbx_strand_id
1 'polypeptide(L)'
;MSTSAQALKAWEAKHEKKADEAIEIKMCANNPLITKMDNSLSALKNCEVLSLSTNAIDRITGLNGMSKLRILSLGRNNLKKIEKLDDVAETIEQLWISYNEISSLDGLSGCVNLTTLFCSRNSIKSFSELEKIACLTKLKDVLFLGNPMYENLTKAEARIEVLKRLPNVTKIDGELVKPDEREAASGNADDE
;
A
#
# COMPACT_ATOMS: atom_id res chain seq x y z
N MET A 1 -10.73 11.11 20.50
CA MET A 1 -10.31 10.13 19.48
C MET A 1 -11.42 10.04 18.45
N SER A 2 -11.11 10.29 17.17
CA SER A 2 -12.07 10.14 16.07
C SER A 2 -11.95 8.74 15.49
N THR A 3 -13.07 8.07 15.23
CA THR A 3 -13.09 6.72 14.67
C THR A 3 -13.60 6.72 13.23
N SER A 4 -13.31 5.65 12.49
CA SER A 4 -13.87 5.47 11.14
C SER A 4 -15.40 5.53 11.14
N ALA A 5 -16.10 5.06 12.19
CA ALA A 5 -17.56 5.16 12.26
C ALA A 5 -18.08 6.60 12.25
N GLN A 6 -17.38 7.53 12.92
CA GLN A 6 -17.77 8.94 12.95
C GLN A 6 -17.54 9.60 11.59
N ALA A 7 -16.39 9.33 10.97
CA ALA A 7 -16.08 9.81 9.64
C ALA A 7 -17.04 9.24 8.60
N LEU A 8 -17.44 7.97 8.74
CA LEU A 8 -18.38 7.32 7.84
C LEU A 8 -19.75 7.98 7.90
N LYS A 9 -20.28 8.25 9.11
CA LYS A 9 -21.54 8.98 9.27
C LYS A 9 -21.48 10.39 8.67
N ALA A 10 -20.36 11.09 8.84
CA ALA A 10 -20.16 12.41 8.24
C ALA A 10 -20.09 12.32 6.71
N TRP A 11 -19.48 11.27 6.18
CA TRP A 11 -19.42 10.99 4.75
C TRP A 11 -20.82 10.70 4.18
N GLU A 12 -21.61 9.85 4.85
CA GLU A 12 -23.00 9.55 4.46
C GLU A 12 -23.87 10.80 4.46
N ALA A 13 -23.76 11.64 5.50
CA ALA A 13 -24.48 12.90 5.59
C ALA A 13 -24.10 13.88 4.48
N LYS A 14 -22.84 13.89 4.05
CA LYS A 14 -22.35 14.78 2.98
C LYS A 14 -22.77 14.33 1.58
N HIS A 15 -22.89 13.03 1.35
CA HIS A 15 -23.20 12.46 0.04
C HIS A 15 -24.66 12.06 -0.12
N GLU A 16 -25.46 12.18 0.95
CA GLU A 16 -26.87 11.79 1.03
C GLU A 16 -27.11 10.35 0.53
N LYS A 17 -26.12 9.48 0.78
CA LYS A 17 -26.10 8.08 0.36
C LYS A 17 -25.60 7.22 1.51
N LYS A 18 -26.12 6.00 1.59
CA LYS A 18 -25.61 5.01 2.52
C LYS A 18 -24.26 4.50 2.05
N ALA A 19 -23.37 4.26 3.00
CA ALA A 19 -22.02 3.82 2.69
C ALA A 19 -21.96 2.37 2.17
N ASP A 20 -22.96 1.54 2.45
CA ASP A 20 -23.04 0.16 1.97
C ASP A 20 -23.31 0.04 0.46
N GLU A 21 -23.92 1.06 -0.13
CA GLU A 21 -24.18 1.17 -1.58
C GLU A 21 -23.04 1.89 -2.32
N ALA A 22 -22.11 2.51 -1.59
CA ALA A 22 -21.04 3.30 -2.17
C ALA A 22 -19.89 2.42 -2.67
N ILE A 23 -19.53 2.60 -3.95
CA ILE A 23 -18.38 1.92 -4.57
C ILE A 23 -17.07 2.61 -4.19
N GLU A 24 -17.10 3.93 -4.04
CA GLU A 24 -15.92 4.73 -3.71
C GLU A 24 -16.21 5.60 -2.48
N ILE A 25 -15.40 5.42 -1.44
CA ILE A 25 -15.48 6.17 -0.19
C ILE A 25 -14.15 6.86 0.06
N LYS A 26 -14.19 8.19 -0.02
CA LYS A 26 -13.05 9.07 0.22
C LYS A 26 -13.27 9.88 1.50
N MET A 27 -12.55 9.51 2.54
CA MET A 27 -12.50 10.15 3.86
C MET A 27 -11.08 10.69 4.14
N CYS A 28 -10.55 11.47 3.18
CA CYS A 28 -9.24 12.07 3.30
C CYS A 28 -9.29 13.35 4.15
N ALA A 29 -8.28 13.59 4.99
CA ALA A 29 -8.16 14.81 5.81
C ALA A 29 -9.43 15.11 6.63
N ASN A 30 -9.97 14.10 7.32
CA ASN A 30 -11.20 14.26 8.08
C ASN A 30 -11.02 15.24 9.23
N ASN A 31 -12.06 16.00 9.58
CA ASN A 31 -12.05 16.90 10.72
C ASN A 31 -13.15 16.49 11.71
N PRO A 32 -12.83 15.85 12.86
CA PRO A 32 -11.50 15.53 13.39
C PRO A 32 -10.81 14.34 12.70
N LEU A 33 -9.46 14.36 12.67
CA LEU A 33 -8.61 13.33 12.03
C LEU A 33 -8.90 11.94 12.59
N ILE A 34 -9.07 10.95 11.72
CA ILE A 34 -9.34 9.57 12.11
C ILE A 34 -8.10 9.00 12.77
N THR A 35 -8.22 8.59 14.03
CA THR A 35 -7.12 7.98 14.80
C THR A 35 -7.18 6.46 14.82
N LYS A 36 -8.38 5.88 14.67
CA LYS A 36 -8.58 4.43 14.75
C LYS A 36 -9.60 3.97 13.73
N MET A 37 -9.26 2.90 13.02
CA MET A 37 -10.22 2.14 12.22
C MET A 37 -10.99 1.18 13.14
N ASP A 38 -12.28 1.03 12.89
CA ASP A 38 -13.18 0.17 13.64
C ASP A 38 -14.02 -0.69 12.69
N ASN A 39 -14.79 -1.62 13.26
CA ASN A 39 -15.58 -2.58 12.47
C ASN A 39 -16.75 -1.92 11.70
N SER A 40 -16.98 -0.61 11.79
CA SER A 40 -17.99 0.04 10.93
C SER A 40 -17.64 -0.06 9.45
N LEU A 41 -16.35 -0.18 9.12
CA LEU A 41 -15.90 -0.38 7.74
C LEU A 41 -16.35 -1.73 7.16
N SER A 42 -16.68 -2.72 7.99
CA SER A 42 -17.24 -4.01 7.53
C SER A 42 -18.62 -3.89 6.87
N ALA A 43 -19.33 -2.78 7.09
CA ALA A 43 -20.58 -2.49 6.42
C ALA A 43 -20.41 -2.20 4.92
N LEU A 44 -19.19 -1.88 4.48
CA LEU A 44 -18.86 -1.40 3.13
C LEU A 44 -18.69 -2.55 2.13
N LYS A 45 -19.72 -3.38 1.99
CA LYS A 45 -19.67 -4.61 1.18
C LYS A 45 -19.47 -4.36 -0.32
N ASN A 46 -19.86 -3.19 -0.82
CA ASN A 46 -19.72 -2.82 -2.23
C ASN A 46 -18.55 -1.86 -2.51
N CYS A 47 -17.80 -1.47 -1.47
CA CYS A 47 -16.72 -0.51 -1.64
C CYS A 47 -15.53 -1.17 -2.35
N GLU A 48 -15.20 -0.63 -3.53
CA GLU A 48 -14.02 -1.00 -4.30
C GLU A 48 -12.84 -0.07 -4.01
N VAL A 49 -13.10 1.19 -3.62
CA VAL A 49 -12.07 2.21 -3.39
C VAL A 49 -12.28 2.86 -2.03
N LEU A 50 -11.38 2.56 -1.08
CA LEU A 50 -11.37 3.19 0.24
C LEU A 50 -10.16 4.10 0.39
N SER A 51 -10.40 5.40 0.53
CA SER A 51 -9.36 6.39 0.79
C SER A 51 -9.49 7.00 2.18
N LEU A 52 -8.49 6.75 3.02
CA LEU A 52 -8.33 7.23 4.38
C LEU A 52 -7.03 8.02 4.54
N SER A 53 -6.56 8.65 3.45
CA SER A 53 -5.30 9.39 3.44
C SER A 53 -5.34 10.67 4.29
N THR A 54 -4.19 11.10 4.81
CA THR A 54 -4.06 12.31 5.65
C THR A 54 -4.92 12.22 6.91
N ASN A 55 -4.77 11.13 7.65
CA ASN A 55 -5.39 10.93 8.95
C ASN A 55 -4.29 10.60 9.97
N ALA A 56 -4.65 10.16 11.17
CA ALA A 56 -3.71 9.79 12.23
C ALA A 56 -3.85 8.31 12.61
N ILE A 57 -4.14 7.45 11.62
CA ILE A 57 -4.37 6.02 11.83
C ILE A 57 -3.04 5.34 12.14
N ASP A 58 -2.98 4.63 13.27
CA ASP A 58 -1.79 3.90 13.72
C ASP A 58 -1.86 2.39 13.43
N ARG A 59 -3.06 1.86 13.22
CA ARG A 59 -3.33 0.44 12.99
C ARG A 59 -4.45 0.22 11.97
N ILE A 60 -4.24 -0.76 11.10
CA ILE A 60 -5.26 -1.25 10.15
C ILE A 60 -6.18 -2.25 10.89
N THR A 61 -7.48 -1.97 10.91
CA THR A 61 -8.51 -2.82 11.51
C THR A 61 -9.86 -2.62 10.80
N GLY A 62 -10.76 -3.59 10.92
CA GLY A 62 -12.15 -3.43 10.46
C GLY A 62 -12.39 -3.65 8.96
N LEU A 63 -11.41 -4.19 8.22
CA LEU A 63 -11.55 -4.52 6.79
C LEU A 63 -12.33 -5.81 6.51
N ASN A 64 -12.69 -6.57 7.57
CA ASN A 64 -13.51 -7.77 7.48
C ASN A 64 -14.79 -7.52 6.65
N GLY A 65 -15.07 -8.38 5.67
CA GLY A 65 -16.29 -8.30 4.86
C GLY A 65 -16.25 -7.31 3.69
N MET A 66 -15.14 -6.59 3.49
CA MET A 66 -14.91 -5.74 2.32
C MET A 66 -14.42 -6.56 1.10
N SER A 67 -15.19 -7.57 0.69
CA SER A 67 -14.78 -8.55 -0.33
C SER A 67 -14.70 -8.01 -1.77
N LYS A 68 -14.97 -6.72 -1.98
CA LYS A 68 -14.81 -6.06 -3.28
C LYS A 68 -13.72 -4.99 -3.26
N LEU A 69 -13.00 -4.81 -2.14
CA LEU A 69 -12.01 -3.75 -2.04
C LEU A 69 -10.83 -4.02 -2.97
N ARG A 70 -10.59 -3.10 -3.90
CA ARG A 70 -9.51 -3.16 -4.90
C ARG A 70 -8.43 -2.13 -4.63
N ILE A 71 -8.81 -0.94 -4.15
CA ILE A 71 -7.90 0.17 -3.90
C ILE A 71 -8.01 0.61 -2.45
N LEU A 72 -6.92 0.49 -1.69
CA LEU A 72 -6.81 0.98 -0.33
C LEU A 72 -5.75 2.08 -0.24
N SER A 73 -6.19 3.28 0.10
CA SER A 73 -5.31 4.44 0.30
C SER A 73 -5.26 4.84 1.76
N LEU A 74 -4.09 4.64 2.37
CA LEU A 74 -3.75 4.94 3.76
C LEU A 74 -2.51 5.84 3.84
N GLY A 75 -2.26 6.65 2.81
CA GLY A 75 -1.10 7.53 2.78
C GLY A 75 -1.19 8.66 3.81
N ARG A 76 -0.05 9.17 4.31
CA ARG A 76 0.00 10.21 5.35
C ARG A 76 -0.79 9.81 6.60
N ASN A 77 -0.40 8.69 7.20
CA ASN A 77 -0.91 8.18 8.47
C ASN A 77 0.29 7.82 9.38
N ASN A 78 0.04 7.19 10.53
CA ASN A 78 1.06 6.81 11.51
C ASN A 78 1.23 5.28 11.58
N LEU A 79 1.02 4.57 10.46
CA LEU A 79 1.09 3.11 10.41
C LEU A 79 2.54 2.65 10.61
N LYS A 80 2.75 1.72 11.55
CA LYS A 80 4.08 1.14 11.83
C LYS A 80 4.29 -0.23 11.22
N LYS A 81 3.19 -0.95 10.96
CA LYS A 81 3.17 -2.32 10.43
C LYS A 81 1.98 -2.50 9.52
N ILE A 82 2.12 -3.40 8.57
CA ILE A 82 1.04 -3.88 7.72
C ILE A 82 0.52 -5.16 8.39
N GLU A 83 -0.67 -5.09 9.00
CA GLU A 83 -1.30 -6.23 9.66
C GLU A 83 -2.79 -6.26 9.33
N LYS A 84 -3.42 -7.43 9.43
CA LYS A 84 -4.87 -7.61 9.25
C LYS A 84 -5.37 -7.19 7.86
N LEU A 85 -4.58 -7.48 6.84
CA LEU A 85 -5.00 -7.38 5.44
C LEU A 85 -5.55 -8.70 4.89
N ASP A 86 -5.50 -9.78 5.67
CA ASP A 86 -5.88 -11.14 5.21
C ASP A 86 -7.29 -11.18 4.61
N ASP A 87 -8.24 -10.44 5.21
CA ASP A 87 -9.63 -10.38 4.75
C ASP A 87 -9.82 -9.76 3.34
N VAL A 88 -8.86 -8.95 2.89
CA VAL A 88 -8.90 -8.24 1.60
C VAL A 88 -7.73 -8.60 0.69
N ALA A 89 -6.89 -9.55 1.12
CA ALA A 89 -5.67 -9.92 0.42
C ALA A 89 -5.96 -10.49 -0.97
N GLU A 90 -7.05 -11.24 -1.12
CA GLU A 90 -7.45 -11.79 -2.42
C GLU A 90 -8.02 -10.75 -3.39
N THR A 91 -8.49 -9.60 -2.92
CA THR A 91 -9.22 -8.63 -3.79
C THR A 91 -8.41 -7.37 -4.06
N ILE A 92 -7.46 -7.04 -3.20
CA ILE A 92 -6.70 -5.80 -3.29
C ILE A 92 -5.74 -5.81 -4.49
N GLU A 93 -5.82 -4.76 -5.30
CA GLU A 93 -4.99 -4.54 -6.49
C GLU A 93 -4.03 -3.38 -6.28
N GLN A 94 -4.44 -2.35 -5.54
CA GLN A 94 -3.63 -1.17 -5.28
C GLN A 94 -3.59 -0.82 -3.80
N LEU A 95 -2.38 -0.72 -3.25
CA LEU A 95 -2.16 -0.33 -1.85
C LEU A 95 -1.27 0.90 -1.79
N TRP A 96 -1.81 2.00 -1.27
CA TRP A 96 -1.08 3.26 -1.11
C TRP A 96 -0.86 3.57 0.37
N ILE A 97 0.36 3.36 0.84
CA ILE A 97 0.80 3.51 2.24
C ILE A 97 1.99 4.48 2.35
N SER A 98 2.17 5.35 1.37
CA SER A 98 3.19 6.40 1.37
C SER A 98 3.07 7.35 2.57
N TYR A 99 4.19 7.87 3.09
CA TYR A 99 4.23 8.76 4.26
C TYR A 99 3.63 8.09 5.50
N ASN A 100 4.20 6.96 5.90
CA ASN A 100 3.90 6.26 7.15
C ASN A 100 5.23 5.90 7.86
N GLU A 101 5.17 5.11 8.93
CA GLU A 101 6.34 4.65 9.71
C GLU A 101 6.57 3.12 9.53
N ILE A 102 6.23 2.57 8.36
CA ILE A 102 6.29 1.13 8.13
C ILE A 102 7.74 0.68 8.00
N SER A 103 8.16 -0.27 8.84
CA SER A 103 9.53 -0.79 8.85
C SER A 103 9.69 -2.17 8.24
N SER A 104 8.58 -2.90 8.04
CA SER A 104 8.54 -4.25 7.48
C SER A 104 7.38 -4.40 6.50
N LEU A 105 7.60 -5.19 5.44
CA LEU A 105 6.57 -5.56 4.46
C LEU A 105 5.88 -6.90 4.78
N ASP A 106 6.07 -7.43 5.99
CA ASP A 106 5.30 -8.56 6.50
C ASP A 106 3.80 -8.31 6.37
N GLY A 107 3.03 -9.36 6.03
CA GLY A 107 1.57 -9.26 5.87
C GLY A 107 1.08 -8.90 4.46
N LEU A 108 1.99 -8.59 3.52
CA LEU A 108 1.64 -8.39 2.11
C LEU A 108 1.72 -9.66 1.26
N SER A 109 2.32 -10.74 1.75
CA SER A 109 2.53 -11.97 0.97
C SER A 109 1.23 -12.63 0.51
N GLY A 110 0.13 -12.47 1.25
CA GLY A 110 -1.19 -12.96 0.86
C GLY A 110 -1.86 -12.16 -0.26
N CYS A 111 -1.36 -10.96 -0.58
CA CYS A 111 -2.01 -10.02 -1.51
C CYS A 111 -1.72 -10.38 -2.98
N VAL A 112 -2.07 -11.59 -3.41
CA VAL A 112 -1.67 -12.19 -4.71
C VAL A 112 -2.12 -11.39 -5.94
N ASN A 113 -3.14 -10.55 -5.80
CA ASN A 113 -3.67 -9.70 -6.88
C ASN A 113 -3.09 -8.28 -6.88
N LEU A 114 -2.17 -7.96 -5.96
CA LEU A 114 -1.58 -6.63 -5.86
C LEU A 114 -0.74 -6.31 -7.11
N THR A 115 -1.16 -5.28 -7.84
CA THR A 115 -0.46 -4.76 -9.02
C THR A 115 0.34 -3.49 -8.72
N THR A 116 -0.10 -2.72 -7.71
CA THR A 116 0.49 -1.42 -7.39
C THR A 116 0.73 -1.26 -5.89
N LEU A 117 1.97 -1.00 -5.51
CA LEU A 117 2.37 -0.76 -4.13
C LEU A 117 3.11 0.58 -4.00
N PHE A 118 2.47 1.55 -3.36
CA PHE A 118 3.11 2.83 -3.06
C PHE A 118 3.47 2.90 -1.58
N CYS A 119 4.77 2.84 -1.30
CA CYS A 119 5.35 2.81 0.03
C CYS A 119 6.47 3.87 0.18
N SER A 120 6.39 5.01 -0.51
CA SER A 120 7.39 6.08 -0.39
C SER A 120 7.44 6.67 1.02
N ARG A 121 8.62 7.10 1.47
CA ARG A 121 8.82 7.77 2.77
C ARG A 121 8.22 6.96 3.92
N ASN A 122 8.71 5.73 4.04
CA ASN A 122 8.49 4.83 5.15
C ASN A 122 9.84 4.54 5.84
N SER A 123 9.88 3.59 6.77
CA SER A 123 11.05 3.25 7.58
C SER A 123 11.70 1.91 7.17
N ILE A 124 11.61 1.54 5.88
CA ILE A 124 12.20 0.29 5.36
C ILE A 124 13.72 0.46 5.26
N LYS A 125 14.46 -0.35 6.03
CA LYS A 125 15.93 -0.24 6.14
C LYS A 125 16.72 -1.18 5.25
N SER A 126 16.11 -2.29 4.80
CA SER A 126 16.81 -3.34 4.04
C SER A 126 16.01 -3.79 2.82
N PHE A 127 16.71 -4.11 1.73
CA PHE A 127 16.14 -4.73 0.55
C PHE A 127 15.63 -6.16 0.80
N SER A 128 16.07 -6.82 1.89
CA SER A 128 15.55 -8.14 2.29
C SER A 128 14.03 -8.11 2.54
N GLU A 129 13.46 -6.95 2.88
CA GLU A 129 12.00 -6.80 3.02
C GLU A 129 11.27 -6.98 1.67
N LEU A 130 11.93 -6.72 0.55
CA LEU A 130 11.36 -6.93 -0.79
C LEU A 130 11.24 -8.41 -1.12
N GLU A 131 12.08 -9.27 -0.56
CA GLU A 131 11.99 -10.73 -0.78
C GLU A 131 10.67 -11.29 -0.26
N LYS A 132 10.11 -10.68 0.80
CA LYS A 132 8.80 -11.06 1.37
C LYS A 132 7.65 -10.82 0.41
N ILE A 133 7.77 -9.81 -0.44
CA ILE A 133 6.79 -9.48 -1.48
C ILE A 133 7.17 -10.01 -2.86
N ALA A 134 8.29 -10.74 -2.98
CA ALA A 134 8.71 -11.36 -4.24
C ALA A 134 7.72 -12.45 -4.72
N CYS A 135 6.91 -13.01 -3.80
CA CYS A 135 5.80 -13.89 -4.14
C CYS A 135 4.69 -13.20 -4.96
N LEU A 136 4.63 -11.87 -4.96
CA LEU A 136 3.61 -11.08 -5.68
C LEU A 136 3.97 -10.94 -7.16
N THR A 137 3.68 -11.98 -7.94
CA THR A 137 4.01 -12.05 -9.37
C THR A 137 3.28 -11.01 -10.23
N LYS A 138 2.13 -10.51 -9.76
CA LYS A 138 1.32 -9.50 -10.46
C LYS A 138 1.77 -8.05 -10.20
N LEU A 139 2.72 -7.84 -9.29
CA LEU A 139 3.19 -6.52 -8.90
C LEU A 139 3.94 -5.86 -10.06
N LYS A 140 3.44 -4.71 -10.52
CA LYS A 140 3.92 -4.00 -11.72
C LYS A 140 4.43 -2.60 -11.43
N ASP A 141 3.81 -1.88 -10.51
CA ASP A 141 4.15 -0.49 -10.16
C ASP A 141 4.51 -0.41 -8.68
N VAL A 142 5.75 -0.04 -8.38
CA VAL A 142 6.26 0.07 -7.01
C VAL A 142 6.90 1.43 -6.77
N LEU A 143 6.70 1.99 -5.58
CA LEU A 143 7.29 3.25 -5.18
C LEU A 143 7.85 3.11 -3.76
N PHE A 144 9.18 3.11 -3.64
CA PHE A 144 9.88 3.04 -2.35
C PHE A 144 10.76 4.27 -2.08
N LEU A 145 10.68 5.30 -2.94
CA LEU A 145 11.41 6.55 -2.78
C LEU A 145 11.31 7.13 -1.36
N GLY A 146 12.46 7.46 -0.77
CA GLY A 146 12.54 8.07 0.56
C GLY A 146 12.49 7.08 1.73
N ASN A 147 12.66 5.79 1.48
CA ASN A 147 12.96 4.81 2.53
C ASN A 147 14.48 4.80 2.84
N PRO A 148 14.88 4.52 4.10
CA PRO A 148 16.28 4.40 4.50
C PRO A 148 17.12 3.41 3.67
N MET A 149 16.50 2.41 3.04
CA MET A 149 17.20 1.50 2.12
C MET A 149 17.85 2.21 0.92
N TYR A 150 17.44 3.44 0.60
CA TYR A 150 18.04 4.26 -0.46
C TYR A 150 19.08 5.26 0.05
N GLU A 151 19.31 5.37 1.36
CA GLU A 151 20.15 6.42 1.95
C GLU A 151 21.61 6.36 1.48
N ASN A 152 22.11 5.15 1.16
CA ASN A 152 23.49 4.91 0.75
C ASN A 152 23.66 4.51 -0.72
N LEU A 153 22.60 4.63 -1.54
CA LEU A 153 22.61 4.18 -2.94
C LEU A 153 22.16 5.31 -3.87
N THR A 154 22.73 5.36 -5.06
CA THR A 154 22.16 6.18 -6.12
C THR A 154 20.80 5.63 -6.55
N LYS A 155 19.96 6.49 -7.13
CA LYS A 155 18.65 6.08 -7.66
C LYS A 155 18.77 4.90 -8.65
N ALA A 156 19.83 4.87 -9.47
CA ALA A 156 20.06 3.80 -10.43
C ALA A 156 20.39 2.47 -9.76
N GLU A 157 21.34 2.46 -8.81
CA GLU A 157 21.72 1.24 -8.07
C GLU A 157 20.55 0.69 -7.25
N ALA A 158 19.81 1.58 -6.58
CA ALA A 158 18.60 1.22 -5.84
C ALA A 158 17.57 0.52 -6.73
N ARG A 159 17.35 1.03 -7.95
CA ARG A 159 16.42 0.43 -8.93
C ARG A 159 16.88 -0.95 -9.39
N ILE A 160 18.17 -1.12 -9.69
CA ILE A 160 18.74 -2.43 -10.03
C ILE A 160 18.55 -3.41 -8.88
N GLU A 161 18.77 -2.97 -7.64
CA GLU A 161 18.59 -3.80 -6.46
C GLU A 161 17.13 -4.21 -6.26
N VAL A 162 16.18 -3.29 -6.47
CA VAL A 162 14.75 -3.61 -6.48
C VAL A 162 14.41 -4.61 -7.59
N LEU A 163 14.93 -4.42 -8.81
CA LEU A 163 14.68 -5.31 -9.95
C LEU A 163 15.22 -6.71 -9.73
N LYS A 164 16.40 -6.83 -9.12
CA LYS A 164 17.00 -8.13 -8.76
C LYS A 164 16.09 -8.96 -7.85
N ARG A 165 15.33 -8.32 -6.96
CA ARG A 165 14.43 -9.00 -6.02
C ARG A 165 13.00 -9.11 -6.56
N LEU A 166 12.58 -8.14 -7.38
CA LEU A 166 11.25 -8.04 -7.97
C LEU A 166 11.37 -7.96 -9.51
N PRO A 167 11.69 -9.06 -10.21
CA PRO A 167 11.94 -9.01 -11.65
C PRO A 167 10.70 -8.69 -12.50
N ASN A 168 9.50 -8.88 -11.95
CA ASN A 168 8.23 -8.69 -12.67
C ASN A 168 7.77 -7.23 -12.73
N VAL A 169 8.40 -6.32 -11.98
CA VAL A 169 7.97 -4.92 -11.96
C VAL A 169 8.30 -4.22 -13.27
N THR A 170 7.37 -3.35 -13.68
CA THR A 170 7.45 -2.57 -14.93
C THR A 170 7.74 -1.10 -14.67
N LYS A 171 7.44 -0.63 -13.46
CA LYS A 171 7.60 0.76 -13.05
C LYS A 171 8.10 0.79 -11.62
N ILE A 172 9.18 1.52 -11.39
CA ILE A 172 9.82 1.71 -10.10
C ILE A 172 9.94 3.20 -9.86
N ASP A 173 9.58 3.67 -8.68
CA ASP A 173 9.71 5.06 -8.25
C ASP A 173 9.15 6.11 -9.22
N GLY A 174 8.07 5.76 -9.92
CA GLY A 174 7.41 6.64 -10.91
C GLY A 174 7.98 6.54 -12.33
N GLU A 175 9.09 5.84 -12.53
CA GLU A 175 9.76 5.69 -13.83
C GLU A 175 9.64 4.26 -14.36
N LEU A 176 9.31 4.12 -15.65
CA LEU A 176 9.30 2.83 -16.32
C LEU A 176 10.70 2.20 -16.27
N VAL A 177 10.73 0.90 -16.01
CA VAL A 177 11.95 0.11 -16.04
C VAL A 177 12.44 0.03 -17.48
N LYS A 178 13.68 0.47 -17.71
CA LYS A 178 14.31 0.35 -19.03
C LYS A 178 14.84 -1.07 -19.23
N PRO A 179 14.92 -1.57 -20.48
CA PRO A 179 15.53 -2.86 -20.78
C PRO A 179 16.95 -3.00 -20.20
N ASP A 180 17.79 -1.96 -20.34
CA ASP A 180 19.16 -1.93 -19.82
C ASP A 180 19.24 -2.16 -18.30
N GLU A 181 18.28 -1.62 -17.53
CA GLU A 181 18.23 -1.80 -16.07
C GLU A 181 17.85 -3.24 -15.70
N ARG A 182 16.99 -3.86 -16.52
CA ARG A 182 16.58 -5.25 -16.35
C ARG A 182 17.72 -6.20 -16.69
N GLU A 183 18.45 -5.93 -17.77
CA GLU A 183 19.66 -6.67 -18.15
C GLU A 183 20.74 -6.56 -17.06
N ALA A 184 21.01 -5.36 -16.54
CA ALA A 184 21.94 -5.16 -15.44
C ALA A 184 21.51 -5.86 -14.13
N ALA A 185 20.20 -6.01 -13.92
CA ALA A 185 19.67 -6.76 -12.79
C ALA A 185 19.79 -8.28 -12.97
N SER A 186 19.57 -8.81 -14.17
CA SER A 186 19.71 -10.24 -14.48
C SER A 186 21.15 -10.70 -14.72
N GLY A 187 22.01 -9.80 -15.20
CA GLY A 187 23.34 -10.09 -15.75
C GLY A 187 24.45 -10.36 -14.74
N ASN A 188 24.15 -10.51 -13.45
CA ASN A 188 25.14 -10.98 -12.46
C ASN A 188 25.35 -12.51 -12.48
N ALA A 189 24.97 -13.21 -13.57
CA ALA A 189 25.13 -14.65 -13.72
C ALA A 189 26.27 -15.08 -14.65
N ASP A 190 26.81 -14.19 -15.49
CA ASP A 190 27.83 -14.56 -16.48
C ASP A 190 28.90 -13.47 -16.58
N ASP A 191 29.89 -13.51 -15.70
CA ASP A 191 31.24 -12.98 -15.99
C ASP A 191 32.24 -13.82 -15.17
N GLU A 192 32.87 -14.74 -15.91
CA GLU A 192 34.10 -15.56 -15.71
C GLU A 192 34.74 -15.72 -14.32
#